data_AF-A0A1Y1SYR9-F1
#
_entry.id   AF-A0A1Y1SYR9-F1
#
_cell.length_a   1.000
_cell.length_b   1.000
_cell.length_c   1.000
_cell.angle_alpha   90.00
_cell.angle_beta   90.00
_cell.angle_gamma   90.00
#
_symmetry.space_group_name_H-M   'P 1'
#
loop_
_entity.id
_entity.type
_entity.pdbx_description
1 polymer ?
#
loop_
_entity_poly.entity_id
_entity_poly.type
_entity_poly.pdbx_seq_one_letter_code
_entity_poly.pdbx_strand_id
1 'polypeptide(L)'
;MKRDKNKKMDDEQYVILRKNGFNNQKAKIISQNKEYSKESNIKSYSDEGLKINARNLGITNYDKLDRDSLISAILERSNINS
;
A
#
# COMPACT_ATOMS: atom_id res chain seq x y z
N MET A 1 -23.93 -23.76 11.55
CA MET A 1 -23.48 -22.50 10.91
C MET A 1 -21.96 -22.52 10.77
N LYS A 2 -21.43 -22.62 9.54
CA LYS A 2 -19.98 -22.55 9.28
C LYS A 2 -19.52 -21.10 9.41
N ARG A 3 -18.85 -20.74 10.52
CA ARG A 3 -18.10 -19.48 10.64
C ARG A 3 -16.67 -19.77 10.17
N ASP A 4 -16.51 -19.86 8.86
CA ASP A 4 -15.20 -20.06 8.25
C ASP A 4 -14.42 -18.73 8.21
N LYS A 5 -13.17 -18.83 8.64
CA LYS A 5 -12.03 -17.95 8.32
C LYS A 5 -12.07 -16.56 8.95
N ASN A 6 -11.61 -16.51 10.21
CA ASN A 6 -10.78 -15.41 10.69
C ASN A 6 -9.56 -15.28 9.76
N LYS A 7 -9.77 -14.66 8.60
CA LYS A 7 -8.72 -14.04 7.80
C LYS A 7 -8.20 -12.95 8.70
N LYS A 8 -7.07 -13.22 9.40
CA LYS A 8 -6.40 -12.25 10.27
C LYS A 8 -6.41 -10.92 9.55
N MET A 9 -7.24 -9.99 10.05
CA MET A 9 -7.22 -8.62 9.61
C MET A 9 -5.80 -8.15 9.85
N ASP A 10 -5.23 -7.45 8.88
CA ASP A 10 -3.96 -6.77 9.09
C ASP A 10 -4.28 -5.57 10.00
N ASP A 11 -4.38 -5.85 11.31
CA ASP A 11 -4.88 -4.92 12.33
C ASP A 11 -4.04 -3.64 12.38
N GLU A 12 -2.76 -3.72 11.95
CA GLU A 12 -1.86 -2.58 11.82
C GLU A 12 -2.33 -1.58 10.77
N GLN A 13 -2.77 -2.04 9.59
CA GLN A 13 -3.29 -1.17 8.52
C GLN A 13 -4.60 -0.49 8.92
N TYR A 14 -5.50 -1.23 9.58
CA TYR A 14 -6.74 -0.64 10.10
C TYR A 14 -6.46 0.47 11.12
N VAL A 15 -5.49 0.25 12.02
CA VAL A 15 -5.08 1.24 13.02
C VAL A 15 -4.43 2.47 12.37
N ILE A 16 -3.56 2.28 11.37
CA ILE A 16 -2.93 3.39 10.62
C ILE A 16 -3.99 4.25 9.91
N LEU A 17 -4.95 3.63 9.21
CA LEU A 17 -6.03 4.34 8.52
C LEU A 17 -6.93 5.12 9.48
N ARG A 18 -7.20 4.56 10.66
CA ARG A 18 -7.95 5.25 11.72
C ARG A 18 -7.19 6.45 12.29
N LYS A 19 -5.87 6.33 12.46
CA LYS A 19 -5.00 7.45 12.88
C LYS A 19 -4.95 8.57 11.83
N ASN A 20 -5.09 8.23 10.56
CA ASN A 20 -5.16 9.19 9.45
C ASN A 20 -6.57 9.78 9.20
N GLY A 21 -7.53 9.58 10.12
CA GLY A 21 -8.85 10.22 10.06
C GLY A 21 -9.90 9.51 9.19
N PHE A 22 -9.62 8.29 8.71
CA PHE A 22 -10.61 7.52 7.94
C PHE A 22 -11.69 6.92 8.84
N ASN A 23 -12.94 6.94 8.37
CA ASN A 23 -14.07 6.34 9.09
C ASN A 23 -13.97 4.79 9.09
N ASN A 24 -14.67 4.15 10.04
CA ASN A 24 -14.57 2.70 10.26
C ASN A 24 -14.93 1.85 9.01
N GLN A 25 -15.94 2.27 8.24
CA GLN A 25 -16.35 1.52 7.06
C GLN A 25 -15.30 1.60 5.95
N LYS A 26 -14.77 2.79 5.65
CA LYS A 26 -13.71 2.97 4.66
C LYS A 26 -12.42 2.28 5.09
N ALA A 27 -12.00 2.45 6.34
CA ALA A 27 -10.80 1.80 6.86
C ALA A 27 -10.90 0.26 6.78
N LYS A 28 -12.09 -0.30 7.04
CA LYS A 28 -12.35 -1.75 6.94
C LYS A 28 -12.39 -2.25 5.50
N ILE A 29 -12.97 -1.50 4.56
CA ILE A 29 -12.96 -1.86 3.14
C ILE A 29 -11.54 -1.83 2.57
N ILE A 30 -10.76 -0.80 2.94
CA ILE A 30 -9.37 -0.61 2.52
C ILE A 30 -8.47 -1.70 3.13
N SER A 31 -8.63 -2.03 4.42
CA SER A 31 -7.84 -3.10 5.06
C SER A 31 -8.18 -4.50 4.54
N GLN A 32 -9.40 -4.70 4.02
CA GLN A 32 -9.85 -5.96 3.44
C GLN A 32 -9.47 -6.11 1.95
N ASN A 33 -9.18 -5.02 1.24
CA ASN A 33 -8.72 -5.02 -0.14
C ASN A 33 -7.19 -5.04 -0.22
N LYS A 34 -6.62 -6.16 -0.68
CA LYS A 34 -5.17 -6.34 -0.81
C LYS A 34 -4.51 -5.29 -1.72
N GLU A 35 -5.20 -4.83 -2.77
CA GLU A 35 -4.70 -3.77 -3.67
C GLU A 35 -4.62 -2.40 -2.98
N TYR A 36 -5.66 -2.03 -2.23
CA TYR A 36 -5.69 -0.77 -1.48
C TYR A 36 -4.72 -0.76 -0.30
N SER A 37 -4.48 -1.91 0.34
CA SER A 37 -3.47 -2.06 1.39
C SER A 37 -2.06 -1.84 0.84
N LYS A 38 -1.74 -2.35 -0.36
CA LYS A 38 -0.46 -2.08 -1.02
C LYS A 38 -0.27 -0.59 -1.33
N GLU A 39 -1.31 0.07 -1.85
CA GLU A 39 -1.26 1.50 -2.17
C GLU A 39 -1.16 2.40 -0.92
N SER A 40 -1.92 2.08 0.13
CA SER A 40 -1.82 2.72 1.46
C SER A 40 -0.42 2.55 2.07
N ASN A 41 0.15 1.35 1.97
CA ASN A 41 1.47 1.05 2.53
C ASN A 41 2.59 1.72 1.74
N ILE A 42 2.52 1.78 0.41
CA ILE A 42 3.52 2.49 -0.39
C ILE A 42 3.44 4.01 -0.14
N LYS A 43 2.23 4.57 -0.04
CA LYS A 43 2.04 6.01 0.27
C LYS A 43 2.57 6.42 1.65
N SER A 44 2.68 5.48 2.59
CA SER A 44 3.24 5.73 3.92
C SER A 44 4.77 5.68 3.98
N TYR A 45 5.45 5.21 2.93
CA TYR A 45 6.90 5.12 2.91
C TYR A 45 7.54 6.50 2.86
N SER A 46 8.70 6.64 3.52
CA SER A 46 9.56 7.81 3.34
C SER A 46 10.05 7.89 1.89
N ASP A 47 10.53 9.07 1.48
CA ASP A 47 11.09 9.23 0.12
C ASP A 47 12.23 8.23 -0.14
N GLU A 48 13.08 7.96 0.86
CA GLU A 48 14.10 6.91 0.75
C GLU A 48 13.50 5.51 0.59
N GLY A 49 12.44 5.20 1.36
CA GLY A 49 11.73 3.93 1.24
C GLY A 49 11.12 3.72 -0.15
N LEU A 50 10.57 4.78 -0.75
CA LEU A 50 10.06 4.75 -2.12
C LEU A 50 11.19 4.49 -3.13
N LYS A 51 12.33 5.18 -3.01
CA LYS A 51 13.49 4.98 -3.89
C LYS A 51 14.07 3.57 -3.81
N ILE A 52 14.18 3.01 -2.60
CA ILE A 52 14.63 1.62 -2.39
C ILE A 52 13.69 0.64 -3.08
N ASN A 53 12.38 0.80 -2.91
CA ASN A 53 11.39 -0.07 -3.56
C ASN A 53 11.42 0.05 -5.08
N ALA A 54 11.51 1.28 -5.60
CA ALA A 54 11.62 1.51 -7.04
C ALA A 54 12.87 0.84 -7.63
N ARG A 55 14.01 0.94 -6.95
CA ARG A 55 15.25 0.26 -7.34
C ARG A 55 15.10 -1.27 -7.33
N ASN A 56 14.48 -1.83 -6.29
CA ASN A 56 14.23 -3.28 -6.20
C ASN A 56 13.30 -3.78 -7.31
N LEU A 57 12.38 -2.94 -7.78
CA LEU A 57 11.46 -3.24 -8.89
C LEU A 57 12.07 -2.93 -10.28
N GLY A 58 13.33 -2.50 -10.34
CA GLY A 58 14.02 -2.18 -11.58
C GLY A 58 13.48 -0.94 -12.31
N ILE A 59 12.81 -0.03 -11.60
CA ILE A 59 12.38 1.25 -12.16
C ILE A 59 13.62 2.13 -12.33
N THR A 60 13.88 2.58 -13.55
CA THR A 60 14.99 3.49 -13.86
C THR A 60 14.52 4.95 -13.79
N ASN A 61 15.42 5.87 -13.46
CA ASN A 61 15.11 7.31 -13.26
C ASN A 61 14.16 7.62 -12.07
N TYR A 62 14.06 6.75 -11.06
CA TYR A 62 13.22 6.98 -9.88
C TYR A 62 13.58 8.28 -9.13
N ASP A 63 14.83 8.70 -9.20
CA ASP A 63 15.39 9.92 -8.61
C ASP A 63 14.99 11.21 -9.35
N LYS A 64 14.40 11.10 -10.55
CA LYS A 64 13.88 12.24 -11.34
C LYS A 64 12.35 12.36 -11.28
N LEU A 65 11.66 11.37 -10.70
CA LEU A 65 10.21 11.37 -10.57
C LEU A 65 9.80 12.17 -9.33
N ASP A 66 8.70 12.91 -9.44
CA ASP A 66 8.00 13.41 -8.27
C ASP A 66 7.42 12.23 -7.47
N ARG A 67 7.10 12.48 -6.20
CA ARG A 67 6.66 11.44 -5.26
C ARG A 67 5.43 10.67 -5.75
N ASP A 68 4.44 11.36 -6.32
CA ASP A 68 3.20 10.72 -6.78
C ASP A 68 3.46 9.87 -8.03
N SER A 69 4.23 10.39 -8.99
CA SER A 69 4.66 9.62 -10.16
C SER A 69 5.50 8.39 -9.78
N LEU A 70 6.36 8.51 -8.77
CA LEU A 70 7.16 7.40 -8.25
C LEU A 70 6.26 6.32 -7.61
N ILE A 71 5.27 6.73 -6.81
CA ILE A 71 4.30 5.83 -6.19
C ILE A 71 3.50 5.08 -7.26
N SER A 72 2.99 5.79 -8.27
CA SER A 72 2.26 5.17 -9.39
C SER A 72 3.12 4.14 -10.13
N ALA A 73 4.38 4.48 -10.43
CA ALA A 73 5.30 3.55 -11.10
C ALA A 73 5.58 2.30 -10.27
N ILE A 74 5.77 2.44 -8.96
CA ILE A 74 5.96 1.30 -8.03
C ILE A 74 4.73 0.39 -8.01
N LEU A 75 3.53 0.97 -7.97
CA LEU A 75 2.28 0.21 -7.95
C LEU A 75 2.07 -0.57 -9.24
N GLU A 76 2.29 0.08 -10.39
CA GLU A 76 2.18 -0.55 -11.70
C GLU A 76 3.15 -1.74 -11.83
N ARG A 77 4.43 -1.55 -11.45
CA ARG A 77 5.44 -2.61 -11.52
C ARG A 77 5.20 -3.75 -10.54
N SER A 78 4.63 -3.46 -9.37
CA SER A 78 4.28 -4.45 -8.36
C SER A 78 3.09 -5.32 -8.79
N ASN A 79 2.18 -4.78 -9.59
CA ASN A 79 1.02 -5.50 -10.12
C ASN A 79 1.38 -6.38 -11.33
N ILE A 80 2.36 -5.97 -12.15
CA ILE A 80 2.85 -6.78 -13.28
C ILE A 80 3.56 -8.08 -12.81
N ASN A 81 4.18 -8.05 -11.63
CA ASN A 81 4.93 -9.19 -11.07
C ASN A 81 4.14 -10.05 -10.06
N SER A 82 2.82 -9.82 -9.90
CA SER A 82 1.94 -10.59 -9.01
C SER A 82 1.16 -11.65 -9.78
#